data_AF-A0A924ZT55-F1
#
_entry.id   AF-A0A924ZT55-F1
#
_cell.length_a   1.000
_cell.length_b   1.000
_cell.length_c   1.000
_cell.angle_alpha   90.00
_cell.angle_beta   90.00
_cell.angle_gamma   90.00
#
_symmetry.space_group_name_H-M   'P 1'
#
loop_
_entity.id
_entity.type
_entity.pdbx_description
1 polymer ?
#
loop_
_entity_poly.entity_id
_entity_poly.type
_entity_poly.pdbx_seq_one_letter_code
_entity_poly.pdbx_strand_id
1 'polypeptide(L)' 'MLIEAVEKRFGDVDDGPFNLEFLTDNGGTYRSHETHAIAQQLGIKSVHTPVCGRQFNDMA' A
#
# COMPACT_ATOMS: atom_id res chain seq x y z
N MET A 1 -3.75 30.48 -6.96
CA MET A 1 -3.89 29.81 -5.63
C MET A 1 -3.16 28.46 -5.63
N LEU A 2 -2.94 27.83 -4.47
CA LEU A 2 -2.31 26.49 -4.39
C LEU A 2 -3.05 25.46 -5.25
N ILE A 3 -4.38 25.47 -5.19
CA ILE A 3 -5.24 24.55 -5.95
C ILE A 3 -5.07 24.74 -7.47
N GLU A 4 -5.14 25.97 -7.98
CA GLU A 4 -4.86 26.27 -9.40
C GLU A 4 -3.47 25.80 -9.86
N ALA A 5 -2.44 25.95 -9.02
CA ALA A 5 -1.09 25.53 -9.36
C ALA A 5 -0.96 24.00 -9.40
N VAL A 6 -1.70 23.30 -8.54
CA VAL A 6 -1.78 21.84 -8.50
C VAL A 6 -2.53 21.32 -9.74
N GLU A 7 -3.72 21.86 -10.03
CA GLU A 7 -4.51 21.50 -11.22
C GLU A 7 -3.75 21.77 -12.53
N LYS A 8 -3.00 22.88 -12.62
CA LYS A 8 -2.19 23.18 -13.81
C LYS A 8 -0.95 22.28 -13.95
N ARG A 9 -0.40 21.77 -12.85
CA ARG A 9 0.82 20.95 -12.84
C ARG A 9 0.53 19.47 -13.06
N PHE A 10 -0.55 18.97 -12.47
CA PHE A 10 -0.91 17.56 -12.52
C PHE A 10 -2.07 17.30 -13.49
N GLY A 11 -2.87 18.31 -13.83
CA GLY A 11 -4.02 18.14 -14.72
C GLY A 11 -5.14 17.33 -14.08
N ASP A 12 -6.01 16.79 -14.93
CA ASP A 12 -6.98 15.76 -14.56
C ASP A 12 -6.22 14.43 -14.44
N VAL A 13 -5.72 14.16 -13.24
CA VAL A 13 -5.08 12.88 -12.92
C VAL A 13 -6.19 11.88 -12.67
N ASP A 14 -6.76 11.36 -13.77
CA ASP A 14 -7.53 10.12 -13.75
C ASP A 14 -6.55 8.95 -13.73
N ASP A 15 -5.72 8.91 -12.68
CA ASP A 15 -4.99 7.69 -12.41
C ASP A 15 -6.02 6.67 -11.92
N GLY A 16 -6.48 5.85 -12.87
CA GLY A 16 -7.35 4.71 -12.61
C GLY A 16 -6.83 3.84 -11.46
N PRO A 17 -7.65 2.90 -10.94
CA PRO A 17 -7.41 2.26 -9.64
C PRO A 17 -5.97 1.76 -9.50
N PHE A 18 -5.19 2.45 -8.67
CA PHE A 18 -3.84 2.04 -8.35
C PHE A 18 -3.87 0.79 -7.47
N ASN A 19 -3.17 -0.26 -7.90
CA ASN A 19 -2.95 -1.43 -7.07
C ASN A 19 -1.88 -1.12 -6.01
N LEU A 20 -2.30 -0.58 -4.88
CA LEU A 20 -1.42 -0.37 -3.73
C LEU A 20 -1.16 -1.72 -3.04
N GLU A 21 0.11 -2.08 -2.90
CA GLU A 21 0.53 -3.29 -2.19
C GLU A 21 1.12 -2.92 -0.81
N PHE A 22 0.69 -3.63 0.23
CA PHE A 22 1.22 -3.52 1.58
C PHE A 22 2.12 -4.72 1.88
N LEU A 23 3.42 -4.55 1.68
CA LEU A 23 4.45 -5.56 1.92
C LEU A 23 4.84 -5.57 3.40
N THR A 24 4.71 -6.73 4.05
CA THR A 24 5.12 -6.94 5.45
C THR A 24 5.92 -8.22 5.62
N ASP A 25 6.48 -8.43 6.81
CA ASP A 25 6.96 -9.76 7.21
C ASP A 25 5.79 -10.71 7.54
N ASN A 26 6.15 -11.93 7.96
CA ASN A 26 5.20 -12.97 8.37
C ASN A 26 4.78 -12.90 9.85
N GLY A 27 4.95 -11.74 10.50
CA GLY A 27 4.53 -11.54 11.89
C GLY A 27 3.05 -11.84 12.08
N GLY A 28 2.71 -12.47 13.21
CA GLY A 28 1.33 -12.87 13.50
C GLY A 28 0.32 -11.72 13.47
N THR A 29 0.77 -10.50 13.80
CA THR A 29 -0.02 -9.27 13.67
C THR A 29 -0.41 -8.99 12.23
N TYR A 30 0.56 -9.06 11.31
CA TYR A 30 0.34 -8.76 9.89
C TYR A 30 -0.40 -9.86 9.12
N ARG A 31 -0.39 -11.10 9.65
CA ARG A 31 -1.19 -12.22 9.15
C ARG A 31 -2.55 -12.35 9.83
N SER A 32 -2.89 -11.46 10.75
CA SER A 32 -4.17 -11.50 11.44
C SER A 32 -5.31 -11.20 10.47
N HIS A 33 -6.46 -11.85 10.68
CA HIS A 33 -7.64 -11.62 9.86
C HIS A 33 -8.09 -10.15 9.90
N GLU A 34 -7.98 -9.52 11.06
CA GLU A 34 -8.35 -8.12 11.26
C GLU A 34 -7.49 -7.18 10.40
N THR A 35 -6.18 -7.40 10.33
CA THR A 35 -5.28 -6.59 9.50
C THR A 35 -5.57 -6.75 8.01
N HIS A 36 -5.86 -7.98 7.54
CA HIS A 36 -6.25 -8.19 6.15
C HIS A 36 -7.61 -7.55 5.82
N ALA A 37 -8.58 -7.59 6.75
CA ALA A 37 -9.89 -6.97 6.55
C ALA A 37 -9.77 -5.45 6.39
N ILE A 38 -8.91 -4.79 7.19
CA ILE A 38 -8.65 -3.36 7.05
C ILE A 38 -7.98 -3.04 5.71
N ALA A 39 -6.97 -3.82 5.31
CA ALA A 39 -6.30 -3.61 4.02
C ALA A 39 -7.28 -3.76 2.84
N GLN A 40 -8.16 -4.77 2.88
CA GLN A 40 -9.18 -4.98 1.86
C GLN A 40 -10.19 -3.82 1.79
N GLN A 41 -10.63 -3.29 2.94
CA GLN A 41 -11.54 -2.13 2.99
C GLN A 41 -10.92 -0.87 2.38
N LEU A 42 -9.59 -0.74 2.46
CA LEU A 42 -8.83 0.36 1.87
C LEU A 42 -8.46 0.13 0.40
N GLY A 43 -8.82 -1.01 -0.19
CA GLY A 43 -8.42 -1.37 -1.55
C GLY A 43 -6.93 -1.71 -1.69
N ILE A 44 -6.29 -2.11 -0.60
CA ILE A 44 -4.85 -2.40 -0.52
C ILE A 44 -4.64 -3.91 -0.51
N LYS A 45 -3.73 -4.39 -1.36
CA LYS A 45 -3.36 -5.81 -1.42
C LYS A 45 -2.28 -6.13 -0.39
N SER A 46 -2.56 -7.02 0.56
CA SER A 46 -1.54 -7.51 1.50
C SER A 46 -0.55 -8.45 0.79
N VAL A 47 0.75 -8.25 1.01
CA VAL A 47 1.84 -9.08 0.47
C VAL A 47 2.81 -9.39 1.61
N HIS A 48 3.36 -10.61 1.65
CA HIS A 48 4.31 -11.01 2.68
C HIS A 48 5.65 -11.43 2.09
N THR A 49 6.74 -11.12 2.81
CA THR A 49 8.07 -11.60 2.43
C THR A 49 8.15 -13.13 2.48
N PRO A 50 9.00 -13.79 1.67
CA PRO A 50 9.31 -15.19 1.83
C PRO A 50 9.80 -15.48 3.26
N VAL A 51 9.48 -16.65 3.80
CA VAL A 51 9.78 -17.03 5.21
C VAL A 51 11.27 -16.93 5.58
N CYS A 52 12.18 -16.95 4.59
CA CYS A 52 13.63 -16.81 4.78
C CYS A 52 14.21 -15.46 4.29
N GLY A 53 13.37 -14.50 3.86
CA GLY A 53 13.77 -13.26 3.19
C GLY A 53 13.51 -12.00 4.02
N ARG A 54 13.97 -11.93 5.27
CA ARG A 54 13.74 -10.74 6.13
C ARG A 54 14.36 -9.44 5.58
N GLN A 55 15.37 -9.55 4.74
CA GLN A 55 16.11 -8.43 4.14
C GLN A 55 15.32 -7.65 3.07
N PHE A 56 14.22 -8.20 2.56
CA PHE A 56 13.42 -7.52 1.52
C PHE A 56 12.46 -6.45 2.08
N ASN A 57 12.42 -6.26 3.40
CA ASN A 57 11.64 -5.22 4.06
C ASN A 57 12.52 -4.09 4.65
N ASP A 58 13.74 -3.89 4.11
CA ASP A 58 14.76 -2.99 4.66
C ASP A 58 14.37 -1.49 4.71
N MET A 59 13.21 -1.11 4.18
CA MET A 59 12.69 0.26 4.16
C MET A 59 11.64 0.55 5.27
N ALA A 60 11.25 -0.47 6.06
CA ALA A 60 10.25 -0.36 7.12
C ALA A 60 10.86 -0.04 8.50
#